data_AF-A0AAD5TZS0-F1
#
_entry.id   AF-A0AAD5TZS0-F1
#
_cell.length_a   1.000
_cell.length_b   1.000
_cell.length_c   1.000
_cell.angle_alpha   90.00
_cell.angle_beta   90.00
_cell.angle_gamma   90.00
#
_symmetry.space_group_name_H-M   'P 1'
#
loop_
_entity.id
_entity.type
_entity.pdbx_description
1 polymer ?
#
loop_
_entity_poly.entity_id
_entity_poly.type
_entity_poly.pdbx_seq_one_letter_code
_entity_poly.pdbx_strand_id
1 'polypeptide(L)'
;MQEHNNGQYSSFHVIQDIGSGINFKRKGLQKILDACLQKSIGTVVVAHKDRLARFGFELIEYIIKKAGGDLKVVNDDFNKSSEQELSEDIISIIHVFS
;
A
#
# COMPACT_ATOMS: atom_id res chain seq x y z
N MET A 1 13.54 -2.04 15.31
CA MET A 1 12.58 -0.96 15.05
C MET A 1 13.36 0.34 15.22
N GLN A 2 13.53 1.12 14.16
CA GLN A 2 14.22 2.41 14.25
C GLN A 2 13.17 3.49 13.98
N GLU A 3 12.91 4.32 14.98
CA GLU A 3 12.10 5.52 14.83
C GLU A 3 12.95 6.59 14.15
N HIS A 4 12.41 7.21 13.11
CA HIS A 4 13.03 8.35 12.44
C HIS A 4 12.10 9.54 12.61
N ASN A 5 12.66 10.72 12.86
CA ASN A 5 11.93 11.96 13.08
C ASN A 5 12.16 12.86 11.87
N ASN A 6 11.09 13.18 11.13
CA ASN A 6 11.11 14.20 10.09
C ASN A 6 9.92 15.13 10.33
N GLY A 7 10.12 16.44 10.26
CA GLY A 7 9.35 17.51 10.94
C GLY A 7 7.84 17.64 10.66
N GLN A 8 7.18 16.66 10.05
CA GLN A 8 5.73 16.59 9.83
C GLN A 8 5.05 15.42 10.56
N TYR A 9 5.80 14.42 11.03
CA TYR A 9 5.25 13.24 11.74
C TYR A 9 6.09 12.94 12.98
N SER A 10 5.47 12.97 14.16
CA SER A 10 6.17 12.85 15.46
C SER A 10 6.75 11.46 15.74
N SER A 11 6.20 10.41 15.12
CA SER A 11 6.77 9.05 15.08
C SER A 11 6.15 8.33 13.88
N PHE A 12 6.96 7.56 13.14
CA PHE A 12 6.49 6.76 12.01
C PHE A 12 7.18 5.40 11.94
N HIS A 13 6.50 4.45 11.31
CA HIS A 13 7.00 3.10 11.04
C HIS A 13 7.11 2.88 9.54
N VAL A 14 8.29 2.47 9.08
CA VAL A 14 8.50 2.13 7.67
C VAL A 14 8.08 0.67 7.43
N ILE A 15 7.17 0.48 6.49
CA ILE A 15 6.71 -0.83 6.02
C ILE A 15 7.22 -1.02 4.59
N GLN A 16 7.87 -2.15 4.33
CA GLN A 16 8.41 -2.51 3.03
C GLN A 16 8.02 -3.94 2.68
N ASP A 17 7.70 -4.17 1.41
CA ASP A 17 7.45 -5.48 0.84
C ASP A 17 8.19 -5.62 -0.49
N ILE A 18 8.60 -6.84 -0.82
CA ILE A 18 9.07 -7.23 -2.15
C ILE A 18 7.99 -8.13 -2.74
N GLY A 19 7.39 -7.69 -3.85
CA GLY A 19 6.36 -8.42 -4.57
C GLY A 19 5.40 -7.51 -5.33
N SER A 20 4.68 -8.08 -6.28
CA SER A 20 3.74 -7.36 -7.15
C SER A 20 2.64 -6.63 -6.36
N GLY A 21 2.19 -5.49 -6.92
CA GLY A 21 1.07 -4.69 -6.41
C GLY A 21 -0.29 -5.40 -6.46
N ILE A 22 -0.43 -6.52 -7.18
CA ILE A 22 -1.64 -7.35 -7.18
C ILE A 22 -1.67 -8.36 -6.01
N ASN A 23 -0.53 -8.60 -5.35
CA ASN A 23 -0.43 -9.57 -4.29
C ASN A 23 -0.92 -8.98 -2.96
N PHE A 24 -2.17 -9.26 -2.60
CA PHE A 24 -2.76 -8.85 -1.33
C PHE A 24 -2.25 -9.64 -0.11
N LYS A 25 -1.40 -10.66 -0.30
CA LYS A 25 -0.75 -11.43 0.78
C LYS A 25 0.62 -10.86 1.20
N ARG A 26 1.04 -9.72 0.64
CA ARG A 26 2.24 -9.00 1.06
C ARG A 26 2.16 -8.67 2.57
N LYS A 27 3.23 -8.94 3.30
CA LYS A 27 3.22 -8.90 4.78
C LYS A 27 3.02 -7.49 5.31
N GLY A 28 3.57 -6.49 4.64
CA GLY A 28 3.35 -5.09 4.98
C GLY A 28 1.92 -4.64 4.72
N LEU A 29 1.32 -5.04 3.60
CA LEU A 29 -0.10 -4.80 3.36
C LEU A 29 -0.99 -5.48 4.42
N GLN A 30 -0.72 -6.74 4.77
CA GLN A 30 -1.47 -7.43 5.83
C GLN A 30 -1.32 -6.71 7.18
N LYS A 31 -0.13 -6.23 7.54
CA LYS A 31 0.06 -5.42 8.75
C LYS A 31 -0.77 -4.14 8.76
N ILE A 32 -0.91 -3.46 7.62
CA ILE A 32 -1.77 -2.27 7.51
C ILE A 32 -3.23 -2.66 7.76
N LEU A 33 -3.70 -3.75 7.13
CA LEU A 33 -5.08 -4.22 7.31
C LEU A 33 -5.35 -4.71 8.74
N ASP A 34 -4.40 -5.42 9.36
CA ASP A 34 -4.50 -5.86 10.75
C ASP A 34 -4.59 -4.66 11.71
N ALA A 35 -3.79 -3.61 11.48
CA ALA A 35 -3.89 -2.36 12.25
C ALA A 35 -5.25 -1.65 12.04
N CYS A 36 -5.83 -1.74 10.85
CA CYS A 36 -7.19 -1.25 10.61
C CYS A 36 -8.23 -2.05 11.41
N LEU A 37 -8.13 -3.39 11.41
CA LEU A 37 -9.02 -4.27 12.18
C LEU A 37 -8.93 -4.03 13.69
N GLN A 38 -7.73 -3.71 14.18
CA GLN A 38 -7.47 -3.38 15.58
C GLN A 38 -7.78 -1.93 15.95
N LYS A 39 -8.21 -1.10 14.99
CA LYS A 39 -8.43 0.36 15.15
C LYS A 39 -7.22 1.10 15.71
N SER A 40 -6.01 0.63 15.38
CA SER A 40 -4.73 1.22 15.78
C SER A 40 -4.02 1.92 14.62
N ILE A 41 -4.66 1.98 13.44
CA ILE A 41 -4.11 2.62 12.25
C ILE A 41 -4.12 4.15 12.38
N GLY A 42 -3.02 4.79 12.00
CA GLY A 42 -2.91 6.24 11.87
C GLY A 42 -2.98 6.69 10.40
N THR A 43 -2.07 7.58 10.00
CA THR A 43 -1.91 7.96 8.59
C THR A 43 -0.96 6.99 7.88
N VAL A 44 -1.44 6.36 6.82
CA VAL A 44 -0.60 5.62 5.86
C VAL A 44 -0.12 6.61 4.79
N VAL A 45 1.19 6.63 4.54
CA VAL A 45 1.79 7.47 3.51
C VAL A 45 2.45 6.58 2.48
N VAL A 46 2.11 6.76 1.21
CA VAL A 46 2.71 6.02 0.09
C VAL A 46 3.25 6.98 -0.96
N ALA A 47 4.32 6.57 -1.64
CA ALA A 47 4.91 7.39 -2.70
C ALA A 47 3.95 7.53 -3.89
N HIS A 48 3.32 6.43 -4.31
CA HIS A 48 2.39 6.35 -5.44
C HIS A 48 1.28 5.33 -5.11
N LYS A 49 0.13 5.41 -5.79
CA LYS A 49 -1.01 4.50 -5.56
C LYS A 49 -0.65 3.03 -5.82
N ASP A 50 0.07 2.76 -6.90
CA ASP A 50 0.48 1.41 -7.33
C ASP A 50 1.43 0.70 -6.34
N ARG A 51 2.17 1.46 -5.53
CA ARG A 51 3.01 0.92 -4.45
C ARG A 51 2.17 0.35 -3.29
N LEU A 52 0.97 0.89 -3.07
CA LEU A 52 0.03 0.31 -2.12
C LEU A 52 -0.70 -0.89 -2.72
N ALA A 53 -1.29 -0.74 -3.89
CA ALA A 53 -1.94 -1.83 -4.62
C ALA A 53 -2.15 -1.43 -6.09
N ARG A 54 -2.02 -2.40 -7.00
CA ARG A 54 -2.32 -2.19 -8.43
C ARG A 54 -3.82 -2.05 -8.68
N PHE A 55 -4.63 -2.79 -7.93
CA PHE A 55 -6.09 -2.75 -7.95
C PHE A 55 -6.64 -2.68 -6.53
N GLY A 56 -7.86 -2.19 -6.39
CA GLY A 56 -8.51 -2.09 -5.07
C GLY A 56 -7.90 -1.01 -4.17
N PHE A 57 -7.21 -0.02 -4.75
CA PHE A 57 -6.68 1.12 -3.99
C PHE A 57 -7.79 1.84 -3.22
N GLU A 58 -8.90 2.17 -3.89
CA GLU A 58 -10.06 2.85 -3.31
C GLU A 58 -10.72 1.99 -2.22
N LEU A 59 -10.70 0.67 -2.36
CA LEU A 59 -11.20 -0.26 -1.35
C LEU A 59 -10.31 -0.23 -0.10
N ILE A 60 -8.99 -0.29 -0.28
CA ILE A 60 -8.04 -0.21 0.85
C ILE A 60 -8.14 1.16 1.52
N GLU A 61 -8.23 2.24 0.75
CA GLU A 61 -8.45 3.60 1.26
C GLU A 61 -9.73 3.68 2.09
N TYR A 62 -10.83 3.13 1.58
CA TYR A 62 -12.10 3.06 2.30
C TYR A 62 -11.97 2.31 3.63
N ILE A 63 -11.27 1.18 3.65
CA ILE A 63 -11.02 0.40 4.87
C ILE A 63 -10.21 1.21 5.89
N ILE A 64 -9.12 1.86 5.45
CA ILE A 64 -8.28 2.70 6.32
C ILE A 64 -9.12 3.84 6.93
N LYS A 65 -9.89 4.56 6.09
CA LYS A 65 -10.76 5.64 6.54
C LYS A 65 -11.83 5.17 7.52
N LYS A 66 -12.44 3.99 7.28
CA LYS A 66 -13.42 3.39 8.20
C LYS A 66 -12.82 2.96 9.54
N ALA A 67 -11.53 2.63 9.58
CA ALA A 67 -10.81 2.33 10.80
C ALA A 67 -10.35 3.59 11.57
N GLY A 68 -10.61 4.79 11.05
CA GLY A 68 -10.21 6.06 11.66
C GLY A 68 -8.83 6.57 11.22
N GLY A 69 -8.19 5.89 10.26
CA GLY A 69 -6.94 6.31 9.67
C GLY A 69 -7.12 7.25 8.48
N ASP A 70 -6.00 7.71 7.93
CA ASP A 70 -5.94 8.51 6.69
C ASP A 70 -4.93 7.90 5.71
N LEU A 71 -5.08 8.16 4.42
CA LEU A 71 -4.17 7.67 3.39
C LEU A 71 -3.68 8.85 2.53
N LYS A 72 -2.37 9.09 2.53
CA LYS A 72 -1.75 10.16 1.75
C LYS A 72 -0.82 9.60 0.68
N VAL A 73 -0.97 10.12 -0.53
CA VAL A 73 -0.10 9.81 -1.68
C VAL A 73 0.80 11.01 -1.92
N VAL A 74 2.12 10.81 -1.89
CA VAL A 74 3.10 11.91 -2.01
C VAL A 74 3.24 12.37 -3.46
N ASN A 75 3.24 11.44 -4.42
CA ASN A 75 3.30 11.71 -5.85
C ASN A 75 2.17 10.95 -6.56
N ASP A 76 1.23 11.69 -7.16
CA ASP A 76 0.12 11.08 -7.91
C ASP A 76 0.46 10.83 -9.39
N ASP A 77 1.73 11.04 -9.79
CA ASP A 77 2.18 10.71 -11.14
C ASP A 77 2.17 9.18 -11.33
N PHE A 78 1.22 8.72 -12.14
CA PHE A 78 0.90 7.32 -12.46
C PHE A 78 2.05 6.53 -13.15
N ASN A 79 3.18 7.17 -13.44
CA ASN A 79 4.14 6.73 -14.47
C ASN A 79 5.48 6.17 -13.93
N LYS A 80 5.50 5.47 -12.80
CA LYS A 80 6.76 4.90 -12.25
C LYS A 80 6.71 3.41 -11.89
N SER A 81 5.71 2.65 -12.34
CA SER A 81 5.85 1.19 -12.38
C SER A 81 6.68 0.80 -13.60
N SER A 82 7.57 -0.17 -13.44
CA SER A 82 8.38 -0.66 -14.55
C SER A 82 7.52 -1.44 -15.57
N GLU A 83 7.90 -1.45 -16.85
CA GLU A 83 7.23 -2.25 -17.87
C GLU A 83 7.23 -3.75 -17.51
N GLN A 84 8.27 -4.20 -16.80
CA GLN A 84 8.39 -5.56 -16.28
C GLN A 84 7.31 -5.86 -15.23
N GLU A 85 7.17 -5.01 -14.21
CA GLU A 85 6.11 -5.16 -13.19
C GLU A 85 4.71 -5.19 -13.82
N LEU A 86 4.46 -4.34 -14.83
CA LEU A 86 3.17 -4.33 -15.52
C LEU A 86 2.92 -5.63 -16.32
N SER A 87 3.96 -6.15 -16.98
CA SER A 87 3.87 -7.40 -17.74
C SER A 87 3.58 -8.59 -16.83
N GLU A 88 4.27 -8.67 -15.68
CA GLU A 88 4.03 -9.69 -14.65
C GLU A 88 2.62 -9.62 -14.09
N ASP A 89 2.10 -8.41 -13.88
CA ASP A 89 0.73 -8.20 -13.40
C ASP A 89 -0.31 -8.71 -14.41
N ILE A 90 -0.11 -8.46 -15.71
CA ILE A 90 -1.00 -8.96 -16.77
C ILE A 90 -0.98 -10.50 -16.83
N ILE A 91 0.20 -11.12 -16.81
CA ILE A 91 0.34 -12.58 -16.84
C ILE A 91 -0.39 -13.20 -15.64
N SER A 92 -0.24 -12.59 -14.46
CA SER A 92 -0.90 -13.04 -13.25
C SER A 92 -2.42 -12.95 -13.33
N ILE A 93 -2.96 -11.88 -13.92
CA ILE A 93 -4.41 -11.75 -14.18
C ILE A 93 -4.88 -12.87 -15.10
N ILE A 94 -4.19 -13.10 -16.22
CA ILE A 94 -4.56 -14.16 -17.18
C ILE A 94 -4.58 -15.52 -16.48
N HIS A 95 -3.58 -15.82 -15.66
CA HIS A 95 -3.51 -17.09 -14.91
C HIS A 95 -4.68 -17.26 -13.92
N VAL A 96 -5.19 -16.19 -13.32
CA VAL A 96 -6.35 -16.28 -12.40
C VAL A 96 -7.65 -16.61 -13.12
N PHE A 97 -7.80 -16.20 -14.39
CA PHE A 97 -9.00 -16.40 -15.19
C PHE A 97 -8.92 -17.58 -16.17
N SER A 98 -7.79 -18.29 -16.21
CA SER A 98 -7.55 -19.46 -17.07
C SER A 98 -7.96 -20.78 -16.42
#